data_AF-A0A709WFI9-F1
#
_entry.id   AF-A0A709WFI9-F1
#
_cell.length_a   1.000
_cell.length_b   1.000
_cell.length_c   1.000
_cell.angle_alpha   90.00
_cell.angle_beta   90.00
_cell.angle_gamma   90.00
#
_symmetry.space_group_name_H-M   'P 1'
#
loop_
_entity.id
_entity.type
_entity.pdbx_description
1 polymer ?
#
loop_
_entity_poly.entity_id
_entity_poly.type
_entity_poly.pdbx_seq_one_letter_code
_entity_poly.pdbx_strand_id
1 'polypeptide(L)'
;MSQFFYIHPDNPQQRLINQAVDIVRKGGVIVYPTDSGYALGCKIEDKGAMERICRIRHLPDGHNFTLMCRDLSELSTYSYVDNVAFRLM
;
A
#
# COMPACT_ATOMS: atom_id res chain seq x y z
N MET A 1 -5.84 -20.13 -2.15
CA MET A 1 -6.57 -19.57 -0.99
C MET A 1 -5.75 -18.43 -0.41
N SER A 2 -6.40 -17.37 0.06
CA SER A 2 -5.73 -16.28 0.77
C SER A 2 -5.46 -16.69 2.22
N GLN A 3 -4.39 -16.15 2.79
CA GLN A 3 -4.14 -16.23 4.23
C GLN A 3 -4.92 -15.12 4.93
N PHE A 4 -5.52 -15.42 6.08
CA PHE A 4 -6.26 -14.45 6.88
C PHE A 4 -5.53 -14.18 8.20
N PHE A 5 -5.28 -12.91 8.51
CA PHE A 5 -4.70 -12.48 9.77
C PHE A 5 -5.72 -11.67 10.55
N TYR A 6 -5.94 -12.07 11.80
CA TYR A 6 -6.62 -11.22 12.77
C TYR A 6 -5.57 -10.38 13.50
N ILE A 7 -5.51 -9.09 13.17
CA ILE A 7 -4.57 -8.12 13.75
C ILE A 7 -5.39 -7.13 14.58
N HIS A 8 -4.95 -6.86 15.82
CA HIS A 8 -5.61 -5.85 16.65
C HIS A 8 -5.41 -4.45 16.05
N PRO A 9 -6.46 -3.65 15.82
CA PRO A 9 -6.34 -2.37 15.12
C PRO A 9 -5.53 -1.33 15.93
N ASP A 10 -5.75 -1.25 17.25
CA ASP A 10 -5.08 -0.24 18.09
C ASP A 10 -3.70 -0.67 18.60
N ASN A 11 -3.37 -1.97 18.54
CA ASN A 11 -2.13 -2.52 19.06
C ASN A 11 -1.70 -3.74 18.21
N PRO A 12 -1.29 -3.50 16.95
CA PRO A 12 -1.05 -4.55 15.99
C PRO A 12 0.09 -5.48 16.43
N GLN A 13 -0.15 -6.79 16.37
CA GLN A 13 0.84 -7.77 16.78
C GLN A 13 2.00 -7.80 15.77
N GLN A 14 3.19 -7.36 16.20
CA GLN A 14 4.38 -7.24 15.35
C GLN A 14 4.69 -8.53 14.56
N ARG A 15 4.49 -9.70 15.16
CA ARG A 15 4.70 -10.99 14.49
C ARG A 15 3.85 -11.14 13.23
N LEU A 16 2.58 -10.74 13.28
CA LEU A 16 1.65 -10.84 12.15
C LEU A 16 1.95 -9.77 11.10
N ILE A 17 2.32 -8.57 11.53
CA ILE A 17 2.78 -7.49 10.63
C ILE A 17 4.01 -7.96 9.84
N ASN A 18 5.00 -8.53 10.51
CA ASN A 18 6.21 -9.04 9.85
C ASN A 18 5.87 -10.14 8.82
N GLN A 19 4.95 -11.05 9.15
CA GLN A 19 4.49 -12.07 8.20
C GLN A 19 3.78 -11.45 6.98
N ALA A 20 2.95 -10.42 7.18
CA ALA A 20 2.31 -9.70 6.08
C ALA A 20 3.34 -8.98 5.19
N VAL A 21 4.35 -8.33 5.79
CA VAL A 21 5.46 -7.70 5.06
C VAL A 21 6.26 -8.71 4.26
N ASP A 22 6.53 -9.90 4.81
CA ASP A 22 7.24 -10.95 4.08
C ASP A 22 6.46 -11.45 2.86
N ILE A 23 5.12 -11.51 2.95
CA ILE A 23 4.26 -11.82 1.80
C ILE A 23 4.41 -10.74 0.72
N VAL A 24 4.37 -9.47 1.10
CA VAL A 24 4.55 -8.34 0.16
C VAL A 24 5.92 -8.40 -0.53
N ARG A 25 6.99 -8.60 0.24
CA ARG A 25 8.38 -8.71 -0.28
C ARG A 25 8.53 -9.86 -1.28
N LYS A 26 7.83 -10.97 -1.06
CA LYS A 26 7.79 -12.14 -1.95
C LYS A 26 6.88 -11.95 -3.19
N GLY A 27 6.34 -10.76 -3.44
CA GLY A 27 5.46 -10.47 -4.59
C GLY A 27 3.98 -10.77 -4.35
N GLY A 28 3.59 -10.95 -3.08
CA GLY A 28 2.19 -11.11 -2.70
C GLY A 28 1.41 -9.80 -2.83
N VAL A 29 0.11 -9.93 -3.12
CA VAL A 29 -0.87 -8.86 -3.01
C VAL A 29 -1.62 -9.05 -1.70
N ILE A 30 -1.69 -8.01 -0.88
CA ILE A 30 -2.40 -8.00 0.40
C ILE A 30 -3.58 -7.03 0.38
N VAL A 31 -4.54 -7.26 1.26
CA VAL A 31 -5.60 -6.32 1.63
C VAL A 31 -5.32 -5.88 3.07
N TYR A 32 -5.25 -4.56 3.32
CA TYR A 32 -4.93 -4.02 4.65
C TYR A 32 -5.83 -2.84 5.00
N PRO A 33 -6.17 -2.64 6.28
CA PRO A 33 -6.99 -1.51 6.72
C PRO A 33 -6.17 -0.22 6.72
N THR A 34 -6.82 0.89 6.37
CA THR A 34 -6.37 2.26 6.56
C THR A 34 -7.45 3.04 7.31
N ASP A 35 -7.15 4.29 7.67
CA ASP A 35 -8.10 5.26 8.22
C ASP A 35 -9.32 5.51 7.32
N SER A 36 -9.16 5.35 6.00
CA SER A 36 -10.17 5.61 4.97
C SER A 36 -10.78 4.33 4.36
N GLY A 37 -10.65 3.19 5.03
CA GLY A 37 -11.19 1.90 4.58
C GLY A 37 -10.10 0.89 4.20
N TYR A 38 -10.44 -0.13 3.40
CA TYR A 38 -9.47 -1.16 3.01
C TYR A 38 -8.75 -0.81 1.70
N ALA A 39 -7.45 -1.08 1.67
CA ALA A 39 -6.60 -0.87 0.50
C ALA A 39 -5.97 -2.19 0.02
N LEU A 40 -5.63 -2.22 -1.27
CA LEU A 40 -4.78 -3.25 -1.87
C LEU A 40 -3.33 -2.77 -1.89
N GLY A 41 -2.39 -3.67 -1.59
CA GLY A 41 -0.97 -3.35 -1.57
C GLY A 41 -0.10 -4.47 -2.12
N CYS A 42 0.96 -4.07 -2.81
CA CYS A 42 2.08 -4.93 -3.22
C CYS A 42 3.37 -4.11 -3.22
N LYS A 43 4.52 -4.77 -3.44
CA LYS A 43 5.79 -4.06 -3.65
C LYS A 43 5.80 -3.35 -4.99
N ILE A 44 6.51 -2.22 -5.08
CA ILE A 44 6.53 -1.34 -6.26
C ILE A 44 7.24 -1.99 -7.46
N GLU A 45 8.21 -2.87 -7.20
CA GLU A 45 9.05 -3.49 -8.23
C GLU A 45 8.40 -4.72 -8.88
N ASP A 46 7.19 -5.10 -8.45
CA ASP A 46 6.51 -6.31 -8.92
C ASP A 46 5.40 -6.00 -9.91
N LYS A 47 5.75 -6.05 -11.20
CA LYS A 47 4.79 -5.87 -12.29
C LYS A 47 3.63 -6.88 -12.21
N GLY A 48 3.90 -8.13 -11.84
CA GLY A 48 2.87 -9.16 -11.77
C GLY A 48 1.87 -8.91 -10.64
N ALA A 49 2.35 -8.45 -9.49
CA ALA A 49 1.49 -8.06 -8.37
C ALA A 49 0.67 -6.80 -8.70
N MET A 50 1.28 -5.81 -9.36
CA MET A 50 0.58 -4.61 -9.84
C MET A 50 -0.55 -4.96 -10.81
N GLU A 51 -0.30 -5.80 -11.82
CA GLU A 51 -1.32 -6.25 -12.77
C GLU A 51 -2.49 -6.96 -12.08
N ARG A 52 -2.22 -7.73 -11.02
CA ARG A 52 -3.27 -8.35 -10.20
C ARG A 52 -4.12 -7.31 -9.48
N ILE A 53 -3.52 -6.26 -8.93
CA ILE A 53 -4.27 -5.14 -8.32
C ILE A 53 -5.15 -4.45 -9.36
N CYS A 54 -4.63 -4.18 -10.57
CA CYS A 54 -5.42 -3.57 -11.66
C CYS A 54 -6.66 -4.41 -11.99
N ARG A 55 -6.50 -5.73 -12.11
CA ARG A 55 -7.61 -6.65 -12.40
C ARG A 55 -8.65 -6.67 -11.28
N ILE A 56 -8.22 -6.66 -10.01
CA ILE A 56 -9.15 -6.66 -8.87
C ILE A 56 -9.91 -5.34 -8.78
N ARG A 57 -9.20 -4.22 -8.94
CA ARG A 57 -9.74 -2.88 -8.71
C ARG A 57 -10.45 -2.28 -9.94
N HIS A 58 -10.39 -2.96 -11.09
CA HIS A 58 -10.97 -2.53 -12.36
C HIS A 58 -10.65 -1.05 -12.68
N LEU A 59 -9.36 -0.70 -12.58
CA LEU A 59 -8.93 0.68 -12.76
C LEU A 59 -9.18 1.15 -14.21
N PRO A 60 -9.89 2.27 -14.41
CA PRO A 60 -10.07 2.84 -15.74
C PRO A 60 -8.76 3.44 -16.25
N ASP A 61 -8.67 3.59 -17.56
CA ASP A 61 -7.53 4.24 -18.21
C ASP A 61 -7.35 5.67 -17.68
N GLY A 62 -6.10 6.07 -17.44
CA GLY A 62 -5.75 7.38 -16.88
C GLY A 62 -5.95 7.53 -15.36
N HIS A 63 -6.40 6.48 -14.65
CA HIS A 63 -6.48 6.52 -13.19
C HIS A 63 -5.10 6.41 -12.55
N ASN A 64 -4.77 7.35 -11.65
CA ASN A 64 -3.50 7.33 -10.91
C ASN A 64 -3.43 6.17 -9.92
N PHE A 65 -2.24 5.62 -9.72
CA PHE A 65 -1.97 4.73 -8.60
C PHE A 65 -1.68 5.52 -7.33
N THR A 66 -1.74 4.83 -6.20
CA THR A 66 -1.39 5.38 -4.89
C THR A 66 -0.10 4.73 -4.41
N LEU A 67 0.89 5.55 -4.05
CA LEU A 67 2.02 5.12 -3.24
C LEU A 67 1.67 5.42 -1.78
N MET A 68 1.61 4.37 -0.96
CA MET A 68 1.34 4.50 0.48
C MET A 68 2.66 4.85 1.17
N CYS A 69 2.78 6.09 1.66
CA CYS A 69 3.97 6.59 2.30
C CYS A 69 3.79 6.67 3.82
N ARG A 70 4.87 6.44 4.57
CA ARG A 70 4.91 6.53 6.03
C ARG A 70 4.73 7.95 6.54
N ASP A 71 5.33 8.91 5.84
CA ASP A 71 5.35 10.32 6.22
C ASP A 71 5.64 11.21 5.00
N LEU A 72 5.65 12.53 5.24
CA LEU A 72 5.88 13.53 4.20
C LEU A 72 7.31 13.48 3.61
N SER A 73 8.29 12.99 4.38
CA SER A 73 9.66 12.84 3.90
C SER A 73 9.75 11.72 2.86
N GLU A 74 9.10 10.59 3.11
CA GLU A 74 9.02 9.49 2.15
C GLU A 74 8.21 9.91 0.91
N LEU A 75 7.07 10.59 1.10
CA LEU A 75 6.27 11.13 -0.01
C LEU A 75 7.10 12.02 -0.95
N SER A 76 7.92 12.91 -0.38
CA SER A 76 8.77 13.83 -1.14
C SER A 76 9.93 13.14 -1.85
N THR A 77 10.25 11.88 -1.48
CA THR A 77 11.24 11.06 -2.20
C THR A 77 10.67 10.51 -3.52
N TYR A 78 9.36 10.20 -3.54
CA TYR A 78 8.69 9.60 -4.69
C TYR A 78 7.91 10.59 -5.56
N SER A 79 7.76 11.84 -5.11
CA SER A 79 6.98 12.86 -5.82
C SER A 79 7.67 14.22 -5.79
N TYR A 80 7.37 15.04 -6.79
CA TYR A 80 7.80 16.44 -6.80
C TYR A 80 6.88 17.26 -5.89
N VAL A 81 7.45 17.84 -4.83
CA VAL A 81 6.72 18.66 -3.87
C VAL A 81 7.31 20.07 -3.89
N ASP A 82 6.54 21.02 -4.44
CA ASP A 82 6.88 22.44 -4.37
C ASP A 82 6.45 23.08 -3.04
N ASN A 83 6.75 24.36 -2.87
CA ASN A 83 6.44 25.09 -1.64
C ASN A 83 4.93 25.23 -1.38
N VAL A 84 4.09 25.25 -2.42
CA VAL A 84 2.64 25.35 -2.24
C VAL A 84 2.09 24.01 -1.77
N ALA A 85 2.49 22.92 -2.43
CA ALA A 85 2.11 21.56 -2.06
C ALA A 85 2.56 21.22 -0.64
N PHE A 86 3.81 21.53 -0.29
CA PHE A 86 4.35 21.27 1.06
C PHE A 86 3.55 21.97 2.17
N ARG A 87 3.05 23.19 1.93
CA ARG A 87 2.30 23.97 2.92
C ARG A 87 0.84 23.55 3.09
N LEU A 88 0.29 22.80 2.15
CA LEU A 88 -1.09 22.29 2.20
C LEU A 88 -1.21 20.94 2.90
N MET A 89 -0.11 20.18 2.96
CA MET A 89 0.00 18.88 3.64
C MET A 89 0.40 19.06 5.10
#